data_AF-A0A3A6PVM8-F1
#
_entry.id   AF-A0A3A6PVM8-F1
#
_cell.length_a   1.000
_cell.length_b   1.000
_cell.length_c   1.000
_cell.angle_alpha   90.00
_cell.angle_beta   90.00
_cell.angle_gamma   90.00
#
_symmetry.space_group_name_H-M   'P 1'
#
loop_
_entity.id
_entity.type
_entity.pdbx_description
1 polymer ?
#
loop_
_entity_poly.entity_id
_entity_poly.type
_entity_poly.pdbx_seq_one_letter_code
_entity_poly.pdbx_strand_id
1 'polypeptide(L)'
;MPIWLIIQIGLLVLSSLLAFVFYISKGWRIGLPFNKDQAMKLIFIRIVPILWLSSSFVIGIIYLLINTQIFSDSLQVLSMIVFPLITLTIIFIGIRKRDKQNESEKQYERNALKKISEKCEQWINQFSFISSENVELKVYISKGNPIGKISVFNVNEQQKNEINQFKDSLPHNVYLEVFPFSNNGDDYIH
;
A
#
# COMPACT_ATOMS: atom_id res chain seq x y z
N MET A 1 36.06 -24.44 15.51
CA MET A 1 35.08 -23.35 15.31
C MET A 1 34.06 -23.40 16.43
N PRO A 2 33.60 -22.25 16.93
CA PRO A 2 32.56 -22.22 17.95
C PRO A 2 31.31 -22.94 17.45
N ILE A 3 30.86 -23.96 18.18
CA ILE A 3 29.68 -24.79 17.83
C ILE A 3 28.46 -23.91 17.55
N TRP A 4 28.35 -22.80 18.27
CA TRP A 4 27.27 -21.86 18.10
C TRP A 4 27.21 -21.18 16.73
N LEU A 5 28.36 -20.87 16.10
CA LEU A 5 28.38 -20.30 14.74
C LEU A 5 27.84 -21.29 13.73
N ILE A 6 28.15 -22.57 13.90
CA ILE A 6 27.65 -23.64 13.04
C ILE A 6 26.12 -23.72 13.14
N ILE A 7 25.57 -23.63 14.35
CA ILE A 7 24.11 -23.59 14.57
C ILE A 7 23.49 -22.36 13.90
N GLN A 8 24.09 -21.17 14.02
CA GLN A 8 23.60 -19.94 13.40
C GLN A 8 23.58 -20.02 11.86
N ILE A 9 24.62 -20.57 11.26
CA ILE A 9 24.71 -20.78 9.81
C ILE A 9 23.67 -21.82 9.37
N GLY A 10 23.53 -22.92 10.10
CA GLY A 10 22.53 -23.94 9.83
C GLY A 10 21.10 -23.40 9.85
N LEU A 11 20.78 -22.55 10.83
CA LEU A 11 19.48 -21.87 10.90
C LEU A 11 19.25 -20.93 9.72
N LEU A 12 20.26 -20.15 9.33
CA LEU A 12 20.13 -19.26 8.18
C LEU A 12 19.83 -20.04 6.89
N VAL A 13 20.53 -21.16 6.68
CA VAL A 13 20.30 -22.06 5.54
C VAL A 13 18.89 -22.64 5.59
N LEU A 14 18.45 -23.15 6.75
CA LEU A 14 17.12 -23.70 6.93
C LEU A 14 16.02 -22.66 6.67
N SER A 15 16.13 -21.46 7.24
CA SER A 15 15.19 -20.36 7.02
C SER A 15 15.15 -19.94 5.55
N SER A 16 16.31 -19.90 4.89
CA SER A 16 16.40 -19.58 3.46
C SER A 16 15.74 -20.65 2.58
N LEU A 17 15.92 -21.93 2.91
CA LEU A 17 15.27 -23.04 2.22
C LEU A 17 13.75 -22.98 2.40
N LEU A 18 13.26 -22.75 3.62
CA LEU A 18 11.83 -22.61 3.88
C LEU A 18 11.23 -21.43 3.09
N ALA A 19 11.92 -20.29 3.08
CA ALA A 19 11.54 -19.13 2.27
C ALA A 19 11.54 -19.43 0.78
N PHE A 20 12.51 -20.21 0.29
CA PHE A 20 12.56 -20.63 -1.10
C PHE A 20 11.44 -21.60 -1.47
N VAL A 21 11.09 -22.54 -0.59
CA VAL A 21 9.93 -23.43 -0.76
C VAL A 21 8.64 -22.63 -0.80
N PHE A 22 8.45 -21.68 0.14
CA PHE A 22 7.30 -20.77 0.15
C PHE A 22 7.23 -19.90 -1.12
N TYR A 23 8.39 -19.52 -1.65
CA TYR A 23 8.48 -18.81 -2.92
C TYR A 23 8.05 -19.73 -4.08
N ILE A 24 8.63 -20.92 -4.24
CA ILE A 24 8.28 -21.83 -5.34
C ILE A 24 6.80 -22.23 -5.29
N SER A 25 6.24 -22.45 -4.10
CA SER A 25 4.83 -22.79 -3.93
C SER A 25 3.88 -21.64 -4.29
N LYS A 26 4.41 -20.49 -4.70
CA LYS A 26 3.66 -19.27 -5.03
C LYS A 26 2.76 -18.84 -3.88
N GLY A 27 3.20 -19.04 -2.63
CA GLY A 27 2.44 -18.67 -1.44
C GLY A 27 2.01 -17.20 -1.43
N TRP A 28 2.77 -16.33 -2.11
CA TRP A 28 2.41 -14.91 -2.28
C TRP A 28 1.14 -14.66 -3.10
N ARG A 29 0.66 -15.61 -3.91
CA ARG A 29 -0.59 -15.46 -4.69
C ARG A 29 -1.83 -15.65 -3.83
N ILE A 30 -1.69 -16.19 -2.62
CA ILE A 30 -2.80 -16.44 -1.70
C ILE A 30 -3.01 -15.16 -0.89
N GLY A 31 -3.92 -14.29 -1.37
CA GLY A 31 -4.51 -13.21 -0.57
C GLY A 31 -3.73 -11.89 -0.49
N LEU A 32 -2.60 -11.72 -1.18
CA LEU A 32 -1.84 -10.47 -1.16
C LEU A 32 -1.62 -9.89 -2.58
N PRO A 33 -1.87 -8.59 -2.81
CA PRO A 33 -1.69 -7.94 -4.11
C PRO A 33 -0.21 -7.59 -4.36
N PHE A 34 0.72 -8.50 -4.06
CA PHE A 34 2.14 -8.28 -4.26
C PHE A 34 2.58 -8.78 -5.64
N ASN A 35 3.31 -7.92 -6.36
CA ASN A 35 4.04 -8.34 -7.55
C ASN A 35 5.15 -9.34 -7.15
N LYS A 36 5.50 -10.26 -8.06
CA LYS A 36 6.52 -11.30 -7.83
C LYS A 36 7.82 -10.74 -7.25
N ASP A 37 8.29 -9.61 -7.76
CA ASP A 37 9.51 -8.95 -7.30
C ASP A 37 9.38 -8.34 -5.90
N GLN A 38 8.20 -7.79 -5.58
CA GLN A 38 7.91 -7.26 -4.25
C GLN A 38 7.83 -8.40 -3.22
N ALA A 39 7.20 -9.51 -3.58
CA ALA A 39 7.13 -10.71 -2.75
C ALA A 39 8.53 -11.28 -2.47
N MET A 40 9.39 -11.37 -3.50
CA MET A 40 10.77 -11.84 -3.33
C MET A 40 11.55 -10.95 -2.37
N LYS A 41 11.50 -9.61 -2.57
CA LYS A 41 12.15 -8.64 -1.68
C LYS A 41 11.62 -8.76 -0.25
N LEU A 42 10.31 -8.89 -0.08
CA LEU A 42 9.71 -9.01 1.24
C LEU A 42 10.16 -10.28 1.97
N ILE A 43 10.16 -11.42 1.28
CA ILE A 43 10.54 -12.71 1.86
C ILE A 43 12.03 -12.73 2.22
N PHE A 44 12.92 -12.46 1.27
CA PHE A 44 14.36 -12.66 1.46
C PHE A 44 15.05 -11.50 2.19
N ILE A 45 14.57 -10.26 2.05
CA ILE A 45 15.21 -9.10 2.68
C ILE A 45 14.60 -8.80 4.06
N ARG A 46 13.33 -9.18 4.30
CA ARG A 46 12.68 -8.92 5.61
C ARG A 46 12.41 -10.20 6.38
N ILE A 47 11.64 -11.14 5.84
CA ILE A 47 11.18 -12.31 6.60
C ILE A 47 12.34 -13.21 7.02
N VAL A 48 13.22 -13.60 6.08
CA VAL A 48 14.34 -14.51 6.36
C VAL A 48 15.28 -13.93 7.43
N PRO A 49 15.75 -12.67 7.33
CA PRO A 49 16.58 -12.08 8.38
C PRO A 49 15.85 -11.98 9.73
N ILE A 50 14.57 -11.60 9.76
CA ILE A 50 13.80 -11.51 11.00
C ILE A 50 13.67 -12.88 11.66
N LEU A 51 13.31 -13.91 10.89
CA LEU A 51 13.19 -15.28 11.39
C LEU A 51 14.52 -15.78 11.93
N TRP A 52 15.59 -15.58 11.16
CA TRP A 52 16.93 -15.97 11.57
C TRP A 52 17.35 -15.29 12.87
N LEU A 53 17.28 -13.95 12.94
CA LEU A 53 17.64 -13.18 14.14
C LEU A 53 16.77 -13.54 15.35
N SER A 54 15.48 -13.79 15.15
CA SER A 54 14.59 -14.23 16.22
C SER A 54 14.97 -15.61 16.75
N SER A 55 15.28 -16.55 15.86
CA SER A 55 15.80 -17.87 16.25
C SER A 55 17.14 -17.75 16.97
N SER A 56 18.05 -16.89 16.50
CA SER A 56 19.33 -16.62 17.16
C SER A 56 19.13 -16.13 18.60
N PHE A 57 18.21 -15.19 18.79
CA PHE A 57 17.88 -14.61 20.09
C PHE A 57 17.29 -15.65 21.06
N VAL A 58 16.32 -16.46 20.60
CA VAL A 58 15.72 -17.52 21.42
C VAL A 58 16.75 -18.54 21.87
N ILE A 59 17.62 -18.99 20.96
CA ILE A 59 18.70 -19.94 21.28
C ILE A 59 19.70 -19.32 22.25
N GLY A 60 20.05 -18.04 22.07
CA GLY A 60 20.91 -17.30 23.00
C GLY A 60 20.33 -17.25 24.41
N ILE A 61 19.02 -17.02 24.55
CA ILE A 61 18.34 -17.06 25.86
C ILE A 61 18.39 -18.47 26.47
N ILE A 62 18.04 -19.51 25.70
CA ILE A 62 18.07 -20.90 26.19
C ILE A 62 19.48 -21.27 26.67
N TYR A 63 20.50 -20.89 25.90
CA TYR A 63 21.89 -21.12 26.24
C TYR A 63 22.28 -20.44 27.57
N LEU A 64 21.87 -19.19 27.76
CA LEU A 64 22.11 -18.42 29.00
C LEU A 64 21.45 -19.09 30.22
N LEU A 65 20.23 -19.61 30.07
CA LEU A 65 19.50 -20.27 31.15
C LEU A 65 20.12 -21.60 31.59
N ILE A 66 20.71 -22.36 30.65
CA ILE A 66 21.25 -23.69 30.92
C ILE A 66 22.67 -23.64 31.48
N ASN A 67 23.47 -22.65 31.10
CA ASN A 67 24.90 -22.65 31.37
C ASN A 67 25.28 -21.44 32.25
N THR A 68 25.23 -21.61 33.56
CA THR A 68 25.36 -20.53 34.56
C THR A 68 26.77 -19.91 34.66
N GLN A 69 27.78 -20.52 34.03
CA GLN A 69 29.16 -19.99 33.96
C GLN A 69 29.38 -18.99 32.80
N ILE A 70 28.35 -18.66 32.01
CA ILE A 70 28.46 -17.88 30.77
C ILE A 70 28.92 -16.42 30.93
N PHE A 71 28.77 -15.79 32.11
CA PHE A 71 29.14 -14.37 32.27
C PHE A 71 30.63 -14.08 32.02
N SER A 72 31.47 -15.11 31.97
CA SER A 72 32.88 -15.01 31.59
C SER A 72 33.12 -14.75 30.08
N ASP A 73 32.17 -15.16 29.21
CA ASP A 73 32.32 -15.15 27.75
C ASP A 73 31.43 -14.07 27.10
N SER A 74 31.69 -12.81 27.47
CA SER A 74 30.90 -11.62 27.10
C SER A 74 30.64 -11.46 25.59
N LEU A 75 31.56 -11.91 24.74
CA LEU A 75 31.43 -11.85 23.27
C LEU A 75 30.32 -12.78 22.73
N GLN A 76 30.13 -13.96 23.34
CA GLN A 76 29.08 -14.89 22.90
C GLN A 76 27.70 -14.31 23.21
N VAL A 77 27.51 -13.80 24.42
CA VAL A 77 26.27 -13.13 24.84
C VAL A 77 25.95 -11.93 23.94
N LEU A 78 26.95 -11.12 23.62
CA LEU A 78 26.78 -9.95 22.76
C LEU A 78 26.34 -10.34 21.34
N SER A 79 26.95 -11.37 20.76
CA SER A 79 26.63 -11.82 19.40
C SER A 79 25.29 -12.55 19.26
N MET A 80 24.88 -13.32 20.28
CA MET A 80 23.65 -14.12 20.22
C MET A 80 22.40 -13.39 20.67
N ILE A 81 22.54 -12.41 21.56
CA ILE A 81 21.40 -11.77 22.22
C ILE A 81 21.36 -10.29 21.86
N VAL A 82 22.43 -9.56 22.20
CA VAL A 82 22.44 -8.09 22.08
C VAL A 82 22.35 -7.66 20.61
N PHE A 83 23.15 -8.25 19.73
CA PHE A 83 23.16 -7.88 18.31
C PHE A 83 21.83 -8.23 17.60
N PRO A 84 21.25 -9.43 17.74
CA PRO A 84 19.92 -9.72 17.19
C PRO A 84 18.81 -8.83 17.75
N LEU A 85 18.85 -8.51 19.04
CA LEU A 85 17.86 -7.62 19.65
C LEU A 85 17.94 -6.20 19.07
N ILE A 86 19.15 -5.63 18.97
CA ILE A 86 19.36 -4.28 18.41
C ILE A 86 18.91 -4.22 16.95
N THR A 87 19.31 -5.21 16.14
CA THR A 87 18.94 -5.27 14.72
C THR A 87 17.44 -5.42 14.51
N LEU A 88 16.77 -6.30 15.27
CA LEU A 88 15.31 -6.42 15.26
C LEU A 88 14.63 -5.11 15.66
N THR A 89 15.16 -4.42 16.68
CA THR A 89 14.64 -3.11 17.11
C THR A 89 14.74 -2.06 16.01
N ILE A 90 15.88 -1.99 15.30
CA ILE A 90 16.08 -1.07 14.17
C ILE A 90 15.09 -1.39 13.04
N ILE A 91 14.92 -2.67 12.69
CA ILE A 91 13.97 -3.12 11.67
C ILE A 91 12.54 -2.69 12.05
N PHE A 92 12.14 -2.91 13.31
CA PHE A 92 10.81 -2.57 13.82
C PHE A 92 10.54 -1.06 13.75
N ILE A 93 11.48 -0.23 14.20
CA ILE A 93 11.36 1.23 14.11
C ILE A 93 11.28 1.67 12.64
N GLY A 94 12.07 1.06 11.76
CA GLY A 94 12.05 1.35 10.33
C GLY A 94 10.70 1.06 9.67
N ILE A 95 10.08 -0.08 10.01
CA ILE A 95 8.74 -0.44 9.53
C ILE A 95 7.71 0.56 10.06
N ARG A 96 7.72 0.84 11.37
CA ARG A 96 6.77 1.78 12.00
C ARG A 96 6.84 3.18 11.41
N LYS A 97 8.03 3.68 11.08
CA LYS A 97 8.19 5.00 10.42
C LYS A 97 7.57 5.00 9.02
N ARG A 98 7.78 3.95 8.23
CA ARG A 98 7.21 3.82 6.88
C ARG A 98 5.68 3.72 6.92
N ASP A 99 5.13 2.96 7.87
CA ASP A 99 3.68 2.84 8.02
C ASP A 99 3.04 4.19 8.37
N LYS A 100 3.65 4.96 9.27
CA LYS A 100 3.18 6.31 9.60
C LYS A 100 3.24 7.27 8.41
N GLN A 101 4.27 7.18 7.58
CA GLN A 101 4.38 7.97 6.34
C GLN A 101 3.27 7.59 5.35
N ASN A 102 3.10 6.30 5.08
CA ASN A 102 2.05 5.79 4.20
C ASN A 102 0.65 6.19 4.67
N GLU A 103 0.41 6.19 5.99
CA GLU A 103 -0.86 6.63 6.55
C GLU A 103 -1.10 8.13 6.34
N SER A 104 -0.07 8.96 6.55
CA SER A 104 -0.16 10.40 6.30
C SER A 104 -0.37 10.73 4.82
N GLU A 105 0.25 9.99 3.91
CA GLU A 105 0.03 10.13 2.46
C GLU A 105 -1.40 9.74 2.09
N LYS A 106 -1.90 8.59 2.57
CA LYS A 106 -3.31 8.19 2.36
C LYS A 106 -4.30 9.20 2.91
N GLN A 107 -4.00 9.82 4.05
CA GLN A 107 -4.86 10.84 4.64
C GLN A 107 -4.85 12.13 3.81
N TYR A 108 -3.69 12.54 3.31
CA TYR A 108 -3.56 13.65 2.38
C TYR A 108 -4.35 13.39 1.09
N GLU A 109 -4.20 12.21 0.48
CA GLU A 109 -4.94 11.81 -0.73
C GLU A 109 -6.45 11.86 -0.50
N ARG A 110 -6.94 11.28 0.61
CA ARG A 110 -8.37 11.33 0.96
C ARG A 110 -8.90 12.76 1.10
N ASN A 111 -8.14 13.63 1.76
CA ASN A 111 -8.51 15.03 1.93
C ASN A 111 -8.51 15.79 0.61
N ALA A 112 -7.55 15.52 -0.28
CA ALA A 112 -7.47 16.12 -1.60
C ALA A 112 -8.64 15.68 -2.50
N LEU A 113 -8.97 14.38 -2.49
CA LEU A 113 -10.13 13.83 -3.20
C LEU A 113 -11.43 14.45 -2.70
N LYS A 114 -11.61 14.52 -1.38
CA LYS A 114 -12.80 15.13 -0.77
C LYS A 114 -12.98 16.59 -1.19
N LYS A 115 -11.92 17.39 -1.13
CA LYS A 115 -11.96 18.81 -1.54
C LYS A 115 -12.35 19.00 -3.01
N ILE A 116 -11.90 18.12 -3.90
CA ILE A 116 -12.27 18.20 -5.32
C ILE A 116 -13.68 17.66 -5.56
N SER A 117 -14.09 16.61 -4.87
CA SER A 117 -15.48 16.13 -4.90
C SER A 117 -16.44 17.25 -4.50
N GLU A 118 -16.19 17.93 -3.38
CA GLU A 118 -17.00 19.05 -2.90
C GLU A 118 -17.07 20.20 -3.92
N LYS A 119 -15.95 20.53 -4.57
CA LYS A 119 -15.94 21.56 -5.64
C LYS A 119 -16.71 21.12 -6.89
N CYS A 120 -16.61 19.85 -7.27
CA CYS A 120 -17.36 19.31 -8.41
C CYS A 120 -18.86 19.28 -8.10
N GLU A 121 -19.26 18.89 -6.90
CA GLU A 121 -20.64 18.92 -6.43
C GLU A 121 -21.20 20.34 -6.42
N GLN A 122 -20.46 21.31 -5.92
CA GLN A 122 -20.85 22.73 -5.99
C GLN A 122 -21.05 23.21 -7.43
N TRP A 123 -20.16 22.82 -8.35
CA TRP A 123 -20.29 23.14 -9.76
C TRP A 123 -21.49 22.43 -10.40
N ILE A 124 -21.79 21.18 -10.04
CA ILE A 124 -22.97 20.46 -10.55
C ILE A 124 -24.27 21.11 -10.04
N ASN A 125 -24.31 21.48 -8.76
CA ASN A 125 -25.49 22.05 -8.10
C ASN A 125 -25.90 23.44 -8.62
N GLN A 126 -25.08 24.09 -9.45
CA GLN A 126 -25.48 25.35 -10.10
C GLN A 126 -26.54 25.14 -11.20
N PHE A 127 -26.69 23.91 -11.70
CA PHE A 127 -27.64 23.55 -12.74
C PHE A 127 -28.87 22.86 -12.14
N SER A 128 -30.03 23.50 -12.27
CA SER A 128 -31.30 22.99 -11.70
C SER A 128 -31.82 21.72 -12.36
N PHE A 129 -31.35 21.42 -13.59
CA PHE A 129 -31.76 20.24 -14.35
C PHE A 129 -30.85 19.02 -14.16
N ILE A 130 -29.72 19.18 -13.44
CA ILE A 130 -28.84 18.06 -13.11
C ILE A 130 -29.31 17.45 -11.79
N SER A 131 -29.61 16.16 -11.80
CA SER A 131 -29.97 15.33 -10.65
C SER A 131 -28.98 14.19 -10.50
N SER A 132 -29.04 13.47 -9.37
CA SER A 132 -28.18 12.29 -9.15
C SER A 132 -28.36 11.17 -10.17
N GLU A 133 -29.45 11.17 -10.94
CA GLU A 133 -29.77 10.14 -11.93
C GLU A 133 -29.15 10.41 -13.30
N ASN A 134 -28.81 11.68 -13.59
CA ASN A 134 -28.27 12.10 -14.88
C ASN A 134 -26.83 12.66 -14.78
N VAL A 135 -26.14 12.41 -13.67
CA VAL A 135 -24.74 12.80 -13.48
C VAL A 135 -23.92 11.68 -12.85
N GLU A 136 -22.72 11.48 -13.38
CA GLU A 136 -21.71 10.61 -12.78
C GLU A 136 -20.46 11.42 -12.46
N LEU A 137 -20.09 11.47 -11.19
CA LEU A 137 -18.85 12.08 -10.69
C LEU A 137 -17.86 10.99 -10.29
N LYS A 138 -16.71 10.96 -10.96
CA LYS A 138 -15.58 10.08 -10.63
C LYS A 138 -14.37 10.93 -10.27
N VAL A 139 -13.90 10.83 -9.03
CA VAL A 139 -12.67 11.51 -8.58
C VAL A 139 -11.64 10.48 -8.17
N TYR A 140 -10.42 10.61 -8.68
CA TYR A 140 -9.32 9.66 -8.42
C TYR A 140 -7.96 10.36 -8.43
N ILE A 141 -6.95 9.74 -7.84
CA ILE A 141 -5.57 10.22 -7.89
C ILE A 141 -4.90 9.66 -9.15
N SER A 142 -4.30 10.52 -9.96
CA SER A 142 -3.48 10.16 -11.11
C SER A 142 -2.16 10.92 -11.06
N LYS A 143 -1.04 10.18 -11.08
CA LYS A 143 0.32 10.74 -10.98
C LYS A 143 0.50 11.71 -9.80
N GLY A 144 -0.11 11.41 -8.65
CA GLY A 144 -0.03 12.24 -7.44
C GLY A 144 -0.96 13.46 -7.42
N ASN A 145 -1.72 13.70 -8.50
CA ASN A 145 -2.69 14.78 -8.56
C ASN A 145 -4.13 14.23 -8.53
N PRO A 146 -5.04 14.85 -7.78
CA PRO A 146 -6.45 14.52 -7.86
C PRO A 146 -7.03 15.01 -9.21
N ILE A 147 -7.71 14.11 -9.90
CA ILE A 147 -8.39 14.32 -11.17
C ILE A 147 -9.88 14.02 -10.97
N GLY A 148 -10.74 14.89 -11.47
CA GLY A 148 -12.18 14.66 -11.54
C GLY A 148 -12.63 14.34 -12.97
N LYS A 149 -13.66 13.53 -13.10
CA LYS A 149 -14.41 13.33 -14.33
C LYS A 149 -15.90 13.48 -13.99
N ILE A 150 -16.55 14.44 -14.64
CA ILE A 150 -17.99 14.68 -14.56
C ILE A 150 -18.59 14.24 -15.90
N SER A 151 -19.55 13.32 -15.84
CA SER A 151 -20.31 12.88 -17.01
C SER A 151 -21.76 13.27 -16.79
N VAL A 152 -22.31 14.14 -17.65
CA VAL A 152 -23.72 14.56 -17.59
C VAL A 152 -24.47 13.90 -18.74
N PHE A 153 -25.55 13.20 -18.43
CA PHE A 153 -26.35 12.45 -19.39
C PHE A 153 -27.69 13.13 -19.64
N ASN A 154 -28.36 12.74 -20.74
CA ASN A 154 -29.75 13.13 -21.03
C ASN A 154 -29.96 14.66 -20.98
N VAL A 155 -29.07 15.40 -21.62
CA VAL A 155 -29.20 16.86 -21.76
C VAL A 155 -29.70 17.25 -23.14
N ASN A 156 -30.59 18.23 -23.19
CA ASN A 156 -31.04 18.85 -24.44
C ASN A 156 -30.02 19.90 -24.93
N GLU A 157 -30.18 20.41 -26.15
CA GLU A 157 -29.23 21.37 -26.74
C GLU A 157 -29.17 22.71 -25.96
N GLN A 158 -30.27 23.13 -25.32
CA GLN A 158 -30.28 24.35 -24.49
C GLN A 158 -29.44 24.16 -23.21
N GLN A 159 -29.65 23.05 -22.51
CA GLN A 159 -28.90 22.66 -21.30
C GLN A 159 -27.41 22.44 -21.60
N LYS A 160 -27.10 21.84 -22.75
CA LYS A 160 -25.72 21.66 -23.22
C LYS A 160 -25.03 23.00 -23.46
N ASN A 161 -25.73 23.97 -24.05
CA ASN A 161 -25.20 25.32 -24.23
C ASN A 161 -24.98 26.02 -22.89
N GLU A 162 -25.90 25.88 -21.95
CA GLU A 162 -25.76 26.39 -20.57
C GLU A 162 -24.52 25.80 -19.88
N ILE A 163 -24.35 24.47 -19.92
CA ILE A 163 -23.16 23.78 -19.38
C ILE A 163 -21.87 24.32 -20.01
N ASN A 164 -21.85 24.50 -21.33
CA ASN A 164 -20.66 24.97 -22.04
C ASN A 164 -20.28 26.41 -21.66
N GLN A 165 -21.23 27.26 -21.28
CA GLN A 165 -20.94 28.62 -20.80
C GLN A 165 -20.20 28.63 -19.46
N PHE A 166 -20.42 27.62 -18.62
CA PHE A 166 -19.74 27.47 -17.32
C PHE A 166 -18.55 26.50 -17.37
N LYS A 167 -18.09 26.12 -18.56
CA LYS A 167 -16.96 25.20 -18.71
C LYS A 167 -15.67 25.78 -18.12
N ASP A 168 -15.47 27.09 -18.23
CA ASP A 168 -14.28 27.77 -17.71
C ASP A 168 -14.27 27.86 -16.16
N SER A 169 -15.43 27.68 -15.51
CA SER A 169 -15.53 27.64 -14.05
C SER A 169 -15.31 26.25 -13.45
N LEU A 170 -15.04 25.24 -14.27
CA LEU A 170 -14.73 23.88 -13.81
C LEU A 170 -13.49 23.89 -12.88
N PRO A 171 -13.50 23.08 -11.81
CA PRO A 171 -12.32 22.94 -10.98
C PRO A 171 -11.13 22.43 -11.79
N HIS A 172 -9.92 22.87 -11.41
CA HIS A 172 -8.70 22.47 -12.09
C HIS A 172 -8.54 20.94 -12.09
N ASN A 173 -8.05 20.38 -13.21
CA ASN A 173 -7.93 18.92 -13.44
C ASN A 173 -9.26 18.14 -13.42
N VAL A 174 -10.37 18.80 -13.75
CA VAL A 174 -11.67 18.13 -13.94
C VAL A 174 -12.00 18.08 -15.42
N TYR A 175 -12.33 16.89 -15.90
CA TYR A 175 -12.82 16.65 -17.27
C TYR A 175 -14.33 16.57 -17.26
N LEU A 176 -14.96 17.21 -18.25
CA LEU A 176 -16.40 17.22 -18.43
C LEU A 176 -16.77 16.49 -19.73
N GLU A 177 -17.65 15.51 -19.62
CA GLU A 177 -18.27 14.81 -20.74
C GLU A 177 -19.78 15.04 -20.70
N VAL A 178 -20.36 15.43 -21.83
CA VAL A 178 -21.77 15.80 -21.92
C VAL A 178 -22.43 14.94 -23.00
N PHE A 179 -23.37 14.11 -22.60
CA PHE A 179 -24.07 13.16 -23.47
C PHE A 179 -25.51 13.65 -23.70
N PRO A 180 -25.86 14.04 -24.94
CA PRO A 180 -27.22 14.46 -25.25
C PRO A 180 -28.19 13.28 -25.18
N PHE A 181 -29.50 13.57 -25.14
CA PHE A 181 -30.52 12.53 -25.30
C PHE A 181 -30.22 11.67 -26.53
N SER A 182 -30.09 10.36 -26.35
CA SER A 182 -30.11 9.43 -27.48
C SER A 182 -31.53 9.41 -28.02
N ASN A 183 -31.74 10.02 -29.18
CA ASN A 183 -33.02 9.94 -29.89
C ASN A 183 -33.27 8.57 -30.53
N ASN A 184 -32.35 7.62 -30.39
CA ASN A 184 -32.51 6.26 -30.92
C ASN A 184 -32.40 5.25 -29.80
N GLY A 185 -33.44 4.42 -29.66
CA GLY A 185 -33.46 3.22 -28.84
C GLY A 185 -32.67 2.09 -29.49
N ASP A 186 -31.39 2.33 -29.80
CA ASP A 186 -30.46 1.30 -30.24
C ASP A 186 -29.27 1.25 -29.27
N ASP A 187 -29.27 0.18 -28.49
CA ASP A 187 -28.10 -0.56 -27.98
C ASP A 187 -26.79 0.21 -27.77
N TYR A 188 -26.55 0.61 -26.52
CA TYR A 188 -25.19 0.61 -25.98
C TYR A 188 -24.93 -0.77 -25.36
N ILE A 189 -24.55 -1.72 -26.22
CA ILE A 189 -23.84 -2.94 -25.82
C ILE A 189 -22.33 -2.66 -25.93
N HIS A 190 -21.64 -2.96 -24.83
CA HIS A 190 -20.19 -3.02 -24.57
C HIS A 190 -19.50 -1.79 -23.97
#